data_AF-A0AAQ0LY37-F1
#
_entry.id   AF-A0AAQ0LY37-F1
#
_cell.length_a   1.000
_cell.length_b   1.000
_cell.length_c   1.000
_cell.angle_alpha   90.00
_cell.angle_beta   90.00
_cell.angle_gamma   90.00
#
_symmetry.space_group_name_H-M   'P 1'
#
loop_
_entity.id
_entity.type
_entity.pdbx_description
1 polymer ?
#
loop_
_entity_poly.entity_id
_entity_poly.type
_entity_poly.pdbx_seq_one_letter_code
_entity_poly.pdbx_strand_id
1 'polypeptide(L)'
;MSKAKIIIDNIYWERIQLFISGHVEDIELNKKRFVLRNLTETKELKANDVKINGNQFVARFNVAILDDGNYLPSGEYLIVYKGDFDYIANINSSLLEPSQYTLEEEELEQYYEITTQNGKNNFLLAHFMYTFKKGGNSNKTEYIVKPMISSEVNEFVLDILFKAPTPKLNPLKQKIANLKLKYNRYSYNVRNFVFQMIFNTTKFFHLKKGNTVLFTSDSRAEMSGNFEYVYKEMLRQNLDGKYNIHALFKSNISARRNFIDKFKFPYLLGKADYIFVDDFHPLLYTVKFRKSQEIIQVWHAVGAFKTVGYSRAGKKGGPFFNSVNHRNYTKAFVSSETDIPFYGEAFGIKEQNIIPTGVPRTDILFDEAYEQQVTAEMETALPIIKDKKVILFAPTFRGNGHHTAHYPFFKIDFARFARYCRENNAVVLFKMHPFVKNRLNIPREYEQYFVDVSDFREVNDILFVTDILISDYSSLVYEFAVFKRPMIFYAFDLEDYITSRDFYEPYETFVPGKIVESFNDLIAALDDEDFEVEKVEPFLDKHFKYQDGRSSERLVRNVFGS
;
A
#
# COMPACT_ATOMS: atom_id res chain seq x y z
N MET A 1 -23.65 -23.04 1.92
CA MET A 1 -22.61 -23.82 2.63
C MET A 1 -22.00 -24.82 1.67
N SER A 2 -20.69 -24.69 1.40
CA SER A 2 -19.83 -25.79 0.95
C SER A 2 -18.48 -25.50 1.62
N LYS A 3 -18.16 -26.23 2.68
CA LYS A 3 -16.88 -26.14 3.41
C LYS A 3 -15.86 -27.08 2.76
N ALA A 4 -15.80 -27.07 1.42
CA ALA A 4 -14.81 -27.84 0.69
C ALA A 4 -13.41 -27.41 1.13
N LYS A 5 -12.68 -28.30 1.79
CA LYS A 5 -11.37 -28.00 2.38
C LYS A 5 -10.36 -29.07 2.02
N ILE A 6 -9.12 -28.63 1.88
CA ILE A 6 -7.96 -29.50 1.77
C ILE A 6 -7.12 -29.26 3.01
N ILE A 7 -6.84 -30.32 3.75
CA ILE A 7 -6.17 -30.26 5.05
C ILE A 7 -4.87 -31.05 4.96
N ILE A 8 -3.75 -30.42 5.30
CA ILE A 8 -2.41 -31.01 5.31
C ILE A 8 -2.18 -31.64 6.67
N ASP A 9 -2.00 -32.96 6.70
CA ASP A 9 -1.78 -33.74 7.92
C ASP A 9 -0.30 -34.01 8.19
N ASN A 10 0.56 -33.97 7.17
CA ASN A 10 2.00 -34.15 7.36
C ASN A 10 2.82 -33.58 6.19
N ILE A 11 4.04 -33.16 6.49
CA ILE A 11 5.05 -32.69 5.53
C ILE A 11 6.36 -33.40 5.86
N TYR A 12 6.94 -34.11 4.90
CA TYR A 12 8.17 -34.84 5.14
C TYR A 12 9.04 -34.94 3.90
N TRP A 13 10.29 -35.35 4.11
CA TRP A 13 11.29 -35.45 3.07
C TRP A 13 11.79 -36.89 2.94
N GLU A 14 11.85 -37.38 1.71
CA GLU A 14 12.64 -38.58 1.40
C GLU A 14 13.79 -38.17 0.48
N ARG A 15 15.02 -38.20 1.02
CA ARG A 15 16.24 -37.73 0.36
C ARG A 15 16.16 -36.25 -0.04
N ILE A 16 15.77 -35.96 -1.28
CA ILE A 16 15.67 -34.61 -1.85
C ILE A 16 14.25 -34.28 -2.35
N GLN A 17 13.30 -35.19 -2.10
CA GLN A 17 11.92 -35.07 -2.57
C GLN A 17 11.02 -34.67 -1.41
N LEU A 18 10.14 -33.70 -1.67
CA LEU A 18 9.16 -33.20 -0.72
C LEU A 18 7.87 -34.00 -0.87
N PHE A 19 7.34 -34.48 0.25
CA PHE A 19 6.05 -35.16 0.33
C PHE A 19 5.11 -34.36 1.22
N ILE A 20 3.90 -34.18 0.75
CA ILE A 20 2.80 -33.56 1.49
C ILE A 20 1.64 -34.54 1.47
N SER A 21 1.19 -34.94 2.66
CA SER A 21 0.02 -35.80 2.81
C SER A 21 -1.07 -35.11 3.60
N GLY A 22 -2.31 -35.45 3.29
CA GLY A 22 -3.47 -34.81 3.87
C GLY A 22 -4.77 -35.52 3.54
N HIS A 23 -5.87 -34.87 3.89
CA HIS A 23 -7.21 -35.30 3.53
C HIS A 23 -8.05 -34.14 3.00
N VAL A 24 -9.20 -34.49 2.41
CA VAL A 24 -10.18 -33.52 1.93
C VAL A 24 -11.52 -33.69 2.63
N GLU A 25 -12.21 -32.57 2.80
CA GLU A 25 -13.60 -32.48 3.27
C GLU A 25 -14.45 -31.95 2.12
N ASP A 26 -15.56 -32.62 1.78
CA ASP A 26 -16.51 -32.20 0.73
C ASP A 26 -15.90 -31.92 -0.66
N ILE A 27 -14.80 -32.60 -1.01
CA ILE A 27 -14.15 -32.53 -2.34
C ILE A 27 -13.99 -33.94 -2.91
N GLU A 28 -14.43 -34.17 -4.15
CA GLU A 28 -14.13 -35.40 -4.87
C GLU A 28 -12.77 -35.31 -5.60
N LEU A 29 -11.80 -36.11 -5.17
CA LEU A 29 -10.48 -36.16 -5.78
C LEU A 29 -10.50 -36.99 -7.08
N ASN A 30 -10.70 -36.33 -8.22
CA ASN A 30 -10.90 -37.04 -9.49
C ASN A 30 -9.65 -37.15 -10.40
N LYS A 31 -8.59 -36.31 -10.26
CA LYS A 31 -7.31 -36.38 -11.02
C LYS A 31 -6.09 -35.76 -10.28
N LYS A 32 -4.87 -36.16 -10.68
CA LYS A 32 -3.55 -35.70 -10.16
C LYS A 32 -3.29 -34.21 -10.45
N ARG A 33 -3.83 -33.28 -9.65
CA ARG A 33 -3.76 -31.83 -9.94
C ARG A 33 -3.31 -30.95 -8.78
N PHE A 34 -2.50 -31.50 -7.87
CA PHE A 34 -1.82 -30.68 -6.88
C PHE A 34 -0.68 -29.90 -7.52
N VAL A 35 -0.59 -28.61 -7.21
CA VAL A 35 0.47 -27.70 -7.67
C VAL A 35 1.01 -26.88 -6.50
N LEU A 36 2.29 -26.52 -6.56
CA LEU A 36 2.84 -25.41 -5.79
C LEU A 36 2.73 -24.15 -6.64
N ARG A 37 1.94 -23.16 -6.20
CA ARG A 37 1.72 -21.89 -6.91
C ARG A 37 2.39 -20.76 -6.15
N ASN A 38 3.25 -19.99 -6.81
CA ASN A 38 3.86 -18.81 -6.18
C ASN A 38 2.81 -17.70 -5.92
N LEU A 39 2.97 -16.93 -4.83
CA LEU A 39 2.06 -15.82 -4.50
C LEU A 39 2.10 -14.65 -5.50
N THR A 40 3.26 -14.44 -6.14
CA THR A 40 3.56 -13.24 -6.94
C THR A 40 3.76 -13.52 -8.44
N GLU A 41 4.18 -14.73 -8.80
CA GLU A 41 4.37 -15.17 -10.18
C GLU A 41 3.34 -16.27 -10.52
N THR A 42 2.81 -16.30 -11.74
CA THR A 42 1.95 -17.41 -12.21
C THR A 42 2.71 -18.72 -12.47
N LYS A 43 3.89 -18.90 -11.85
CA LYS A 43 4.65 -20.15 -11.96
C LYS A 43 4.06 -21.18 -11.03
N GLU A 44 3.78 -22.33 -11.60
CA GLU A 44 3.24 -23.48 -10.89
C GLU A 44 4.17 -24.68 -11.07
N LEU A 45 4.51 -25.34 -9.98
CA LEU A 45 5.19 -26.63 -10.00
C LEU A 45 4.16 -27.73 -9.76
N LYS A 46 3.94 -28.58 -10.77
CA LYS A 46 3.02 -29.71 -10.64
C LYS A 46 3.62 -30.78 -9.74
N ALA A 47 2.78 -31.43 -8.94
CA ALA A 47 3.17 -32.64 -8.22
C ALA A 47 3.61 -33.71 -9.23
N ASN A 48 4.79 -34.28 -9.01
CA ASN A 48 5.36 -35.31 -9.87
C ASN A 48 4.66 -36.66 -9.70
N ASP A 49 4.10 -36.91 -8.52
CA ASP A 49 3.19 -38.04 -8.30
C ASP A 49 2.13 -37.66 -7.25
N VAL A 50 0.93 -38.20 -7.41
CA VAL A 50 -0.17 -38.03 -6.45
C VAL A 50 -0.84 -39.39 -6.27
N LYS A 51 -0.84 -39.89 -5.03
CA LYS A 51 -1.57 -41.09 -4.62
C LYS A 51 -2.82 -40.65 -3.87
N ILE A 52 -3.98 -41.19 -4.24
CA ILE A 52 -5.27 -40.87 -3.63
C ILE A 52 -5.86 -42.18 -3.10
N ASN A 53 -6.35 -42.17 -1.87
CA ASN A 53 -7.05 -43.28 -1.25
C ASN A 53 -8.28 -42.75 -0.49
N GLY A 54 -9.47 -42.89 -1.08
CA GLY A 54 -10.68 -42.26 -0.54
C GLY A 54 -10.55 -40.75 -0.49
N ASN A 55 -10.68 -40.17 0.71
CA ASN A 55 -10.50 -38.74 0.95
C ASN A 55 -9.05 -38.34 1.29
N GLN A 56 -8.10 -39.29 1.33
CA GLN A 56 -6.71 -39.01 1.65
C GLN A 56 -5.85 -38.86 0.39
N PHE A 57 -4.83 -38.03 0.46
CA PHE A 57 -3.85 -37.85 -0.61
C PHE A 57 -2.41 -37.84 -0.09
N VAL A 58 -1.49 -38.23 -0.97
CA VAL A 58 -0.04 -38.00 -0.82
C VAL A 58 0.47 -37.42 -2.14
N ALA A 59 0.95 -36.18 -2.10
CA ALA A 59 1.52 -35.47 -3.23
C ALA A 59 3.04 -35.36 -3.09
N ARG A 60 3.76 -35.73 -4.15
CA ARG A 60 5.22 -35.69 -4.22
C ARG A 60 5.68 -34.55 -5.14
N PHE A 61 6.58 -33.71 -4.64
CA PHE A 61 7.14 -32.58 -5.36
C PHE A 61 8.67 -32.64 -5.44
N ASN A 62 9.18 -32.36 -6.63
CA ASN A 62 10.59 -32.22 -6.94
C ASN A 62 11.04 -30.75 -6.82
N VAL A 63 11.02 -30.20 -5.61
CA VAL A 63 11.37 -28.77 -5.39
C VAL A 63 12.88 -28.49 -5.55
N ALA A 64 13.70 -29.52 -5.31
CA ALA A 64 15.17 -29.45 -5.37
C ALA A 64 15.77 -30.15 -6.62
N ILE A 65 14.95 -30.66 -7.54
CA ILE A 65 15.42 -31.38 -8.74
C ILE A 65 15.20 -30.49 -9.97
N LEU A 66 16.20 -30.51 -10.84
CA LEU A 66 16.31 -29.74 -12.07
C LEU A 66 15.38 -30.31 -13.16
N ASP A 67 14.16 -29.80 -13.30
CA ASP A 67 13.55 -29.78 -14.64
C ASP A 67 14.19 -28.58 -15.38
N ASP A 68 14.78 -28.83 -16.54
CA ASP A 68 15.51 -27.84 -17.37
C ASP A 68 16.64 -27.07 -16.66
N GLY A 69 17.20 -27.60 -15.56
CA GLY A 69 18.38 -27.01 -14.91
C GLY A 69 18.11 -25.98 -13.82
N ASN A 70 16.87 -25.80 -13.34
CA ASN A 70 16.54 -24.78 -12.33
C ASN A 70 15.82 -25.37 -11.10
N TYR A 71 16.22 -24.93 -9.90
CA TYR A 71 15.49 -25.17 -8.64
C TYR A 71 14.24 -24.28 -8.59
N LEU A 72 13.26 -24.64 -7.75
CA LEU A 72 12.13 -23.74 -7.48
C LEU A 72 12.67 -22.42 -6.91
N PRO A 73 12.44 -21.25 -7.54
CA PRO A 73 13.11 -20.01 -7.17
C PRO A 73 12.61 -19.48 -5.82
N SER A 74 13.38 -18.55 -5.22
CA SER A 74 13.01 -17.98 -3.93
C SER A 74 11.63 -17.31 -3.98
N GLY A 75 10.83 -17.55 -2.95
CA GLY A 75 9.48 -16.99 -2.81
C GLY A 75 8.56 -17.92 -2.03
N GLU A 76 7.34 -17.45 -1.79
CA GLU A 76 6.30 -18.18 -1.06
C GLU A 76 5.38 -18.94 -2.02
N TYR A 77 5.09 -20.21 -1.72
CA TYR A 77 4.30 -21.10 -2.56
C TYR A 77 3.12 -21.73 -1.81
N LEU A 78 1.91 -21.55 -2.33
CA LEU A 78 0.69 -22.21 -1.89
C LEU A 78 0.62 -23.64 -2.44
N ILE A 79 0.02 -24.54 -1.67
CA ILE A 79 -0.39 -25.84 -2.18
C ILE A 79 -1.84 -25.72 -2.66
N VAL A 80 -2.06 -25.92 -3.95
CA VAL A 80 -3.38 -25.75 -4.58
C VAL A 80 -3.79 -27.04 -5.26
N TYR A 81 -5.04 -27.45 -5.04
CA TYR A 81 -5.69 -28.48 -5.85
C TYR A 81 -6.57 -27.83 -6.90
N LYS A 82 -6.32 -28.16 -8.17
CA LYS A 82 -7.11 -27.64 -9.29
C LYS A 82 -8.29 -28.56 -9.63
N GLY A 83 -9.47 -28.21 -9.15
CA GLY A 83 -10.75 -28.84 -9.50
C GLY A 83 -11.53 -28.01 -10.52
N ASP A 84 -12.87 -28.00 -10.37
CA ASP A 84 -13.75 -27.00 -11.01
C ASP A 84 -13.53 -25.61 -10.41
N PHE A 85 -13.08 -25.57 -9.16
CA PHE A 85 -12.55 -24.41 -8.47
C PHE A 85 -11.13 -24.72 -7.98
N ASP A 86 -10.33 -23.68 -7.79
CA ASP A 86 -9.02 -23.81 -7.14
C ASP A 86 -9.22 -23.86 -5.61
N TYR A 87 -8.72 -24.91 -4.97
CA TYR A 87 -8.79 -25.08 -3.52
C TYR A 87 -7.41 -24.94 -2.90
N ILE A 88 -7.26 -24.01 -1.96
CA ILE A 88 -6.01 -23.78 -1.22
C ILE A 88 -5.96 -24.74 -0.02
N ALA A 89 -4.83 -25.42 0.14
CA ALA A 89 -4.62 -26.33 1.25
C ALA A 89 -4.32 -25.57 2.55
N ASN A 90 -5.00 -25.98 3.60
CA ASN A 90 -4.84 -25.48 4.96
C ASN A 90 -3.99 -26.47 5.75
N ILE A 91 -3.23 -25.98 6.73
CA ILE A 91 -2.54 -26.88 7.65
C ILE A 91 -3.53 -27.43 8.68
N ASN A 92 -3.41 -28.72 9.03
CA ASN A 92 -4.18 -29.28 10.13
C ASN A 92 -3.75 -28.61 11.45
N SER A 93 -4.72 -28.13 12.23
CA SER A 93 -4.45 -27.46 13.51
C SER A 93 -3.71 -28.37 14.50
N SER A 94 -3.84 -29.69 14.39
CA SER A 94 -3.09 -30.63 15.22
C SER A 94 -1.57 -30.53 15.05
N LEU A 95 -1.09 -30.11 13.87
CA LEU A 95 0.34 -29.86 13.63
C LEU A 95 0.85 -28.59 14.31
N LEU A 96 -0.06 -27.78 14.85
CA LEU A 96 0.22 -26.55 15.56
C LEU A 96 0.08 -26.71 17.08
N GLU A 97 -0.20 -27.93 17.57
CA GLU A 97 -0.36 -28.26 18.98
C GLU A 97 0.96 -28.73 19.63
N PRO A 98 1.42 -28.10 20.73
CA PRO A 98 2.66 -28.47 21.41
C PRO A 98 2.70 -29.92 21.89
N SER A 99 1.54 -30.51 22.22
CA SER A 99 1.44 -31.89 22.71
C SER A 99 1.92 -32.94 21.71
N GLN A 100 2.11 -32.58 20.44
CA GLN A 100 2.66 -33.46 19.41
C GLN A 100 4.20 -33.46 19.37
N TYR A 101 4.87 -32.60 20.15
CA TYR A 101 6.32 -32.39 20.09
C TYR A 101 6.98 -32.55 21.47
N THR A 102 8.20 -33.09 21.48
CA THR A 102 9.07 -33.08 22.67
C THR A 102 10.00 -31.88 22.56
N LEU A 103 9.68 -30.78 23.25
CA LEU A 103 10.44 -29.53 23.20
C LEU A 103 11.49 -29.47 24.31
N GLU A 104 12.71 -29.01 24.00
CA GLU A 104 13.72 -28.70 25.01
C GLU A 104 13.43 -27.38 25.74
N GLU A 105 14.07 -27.11 26.88
CA GLU A 105 13.80 -25.95 27.75
C GLU A 105 13.97 -24.61 27.00
N GLU A 106 14.99 -24.50 26.13
CA GLU A 106 15.22 -23.33 25.26
C GLU A 106 14.13 -23.17 24.18
N GLU A 107 13.53 -24.26 23.70
CA GLU A 107 12.47 -24.26 22.69
C GLU A 107 11.11 -23.93 23.31
N LEU A 108 10.89 -24.35 24.57
CA LEU A 108 9.75 -23.95 25.38
C LEU A 108 9.78 -22.43 25.64
N GLU A 109 10.93 -21.86 26.00
CA GLU A 109 11.07 -20.41 26.16
C GLU A 109 10.72 -19.64 24.87
N GLN A 110 11.20 -20.10 23.71
CA GLN A 110 10.87 -19.52 22.40
C GLN A 110 9.39 -19.69 22.01
N TYR A 111 8.77 -20.79 22.43
CA TYR A 111 7.33 -21.03 22.25
C TYR A 111 6.44 -20.15 23.16
N TYR A 112 6.95 -19.71 24.33
CA TYR A 112 6.20 -18.86 25.27
C TYR A 112 6.47 -17.36 25.13
N GLU A 113 7.47 -16.92 24.36
CA GLU A 113 7.58 -15.52 23.96
C GLU A 113 6.32 -15.10 23.17
N ILE A 114 5.71 -13.96 23.53
CA ILE A 114 4.35 -13.46 23.18
C ILE A 114 4.09 -13.28 21.66
N THR A 115 4.93 -13.80 20.78
CA THR A 115 4.79 -13.77 19.31
C THR A 115 4.58 -15.13 18.62
N THR A 116 4.51 -16.25 19.34
CA THR A 116 4.45 -17.61 18.76
C THR A 116 3.15 -18.40 19.01
N GLN A 117 2.17 -17.83 19.73
CA GLN A 117 0.87 -18.48 20.01
C GLN A 117 -0.23 -18.22 18.96
N ASN A 118 -0.05 -17.24 18.08
CA ASN A 118 -0.97 -17.05 16.96
C ASN A 118 -0.53 -17.95 15.80
N GLY A 119 -1.48 -18.55 15.07
CA GLY A 119 -1.19 -19.51 13.99
C GLY A 119 -0.21 -19.04 12.91
N LYS A 120 0.12 -17.74 12.90
CA LYS A 120 0.93 -17.03 11.91
C LYS A 120 2.46 -17.20 12.07
N ASN A 121 2.97 -17.28 13.31
CA ASN A 121 4.40 -17.49 13.61
C ASN A 121 4.59 -18.73 14.47
N ASN A 122 3.99 -19.85 14.07
CA ASN A 122 4.08 -21.06 14.86
C ASN A 122 5.48 -21.69 14.74
N PHE A 123 6.25 -21.65 15.83
CA PHE A 123 7.57 -22.26 15.96
C PHE A 123 7.57 -23.74 15.55
N LEU A 124 6.46 -24.45 15.80
CA LEU A 124 6.35 -25.89 15.51
C LEU A 124 6.47 -26.20 14.02
N LEU A 125 6.12 -25.26 13.12
CA LEU A 125 6.34 -25.43 11.68
C LEU A 125 7.81 -25.50 11.29
N ALA A 126 8.72 -24.99 12.13
CA ALA A 126 10.16 -25.10 11.92
C ALA A 126 10.66 -26.55 11.94
N HIS A 127 9.94 -27.48 12.59
CA HIS A 127 10.27 -28.92 12.57
C HIS A 127 10.19 -29.53 11.18
N PHE A 128 9.40 -28.93 10.28
CA PHE A 128 9.25 -29.36 8.90
C PHE A 128 10.20 -28.63 7.93
N MET A 129 11.04 -27.72 8.45
CA MET A 129 12.03 -27.00 7.65
C MET A 129 13.15 -27.94 7.21
N TYR A 130 13.55 -27.81 5.94
CA TYR A 130 14.70 -28.54 5.41
C TYR A 130 15.68 -27.61 4.71
N THR A 131 16.97 -27.79 5.00
CA THR A 131 18.05 -26.95 4.44
C THR A 131 19.07 -27.78 3.68
N PHE A 132 19.22 -27.50 2.38
CA PHE A 132 20.30 -28.03 1.56
C PHE A 132 21.48 -27.06 1.59
N LYS A 133 22.66 -27.54 2.01
CA LYS A 133 23.89 -26.74 2.09
C LYS A 133 24.94 -27.24 1.11
N LYS A 134 25.60 -26.33 0.41
CA LYS A 134 26.77 -26.63 -0.45
C LYS A 134 27.94 -25.69 -0.09
N GLY A 135 29.08 -26.26 0.30
CA GLY A 135 30.36 -25.55 0.52
C GLY A 135 30.98 -25.73 1.91
N GLY A 136 32.31 -25.51 2.02
CA GLY A 136 33.08 -25.52 3.27
C GLY A 136 33.08 -24.16 4.01
N ASN A 137 34.02 -23.97 4.97
CA ASN A 137 34.03 -22.93 6.03
C ASN A 137 33.81 -21.45 5.65
N SER A 138 33.75 -21.03 4.38
CA SER A 138 33.61 -19.61 4.05
C SER A 138 32.63 -19.23 2.93
N ASN A 139 31.99 -20.18 2.23
CA ASN A 139 31.02 -19.86 1.17
C ASN A 139 29.91 -20.92 1.15
N LYS A 140 28.85 -20.73 1.95
CA LYS A 140 27.70 -21.65 2.00
C LYS A 140 26.63 -21.15 1.04
N THR A 141 26.34 -21.94 0.00
CA THR A 141 25.06 -21.85 -0.71
C THR A 141 24.03 -22.54 0.16
N GLU A 142 22.93 -21.87 0.45
CA GLU A 142 21.85 -22.43 1.26
C GLU A 142 20.56 -22.37 0.44
N TYR A 143 19.88 -23.51 0.34
CA TYR A 143 18.52 -23.62 -0.19
C TYR A 143 17.65 -24.13 0.96
N ILE A 144 16.76 -23.26 1.46
CA ILE A 144 15.91 -23.53 2.60
C ILE A 144 14.48 -23.65 2.10
N VAL A 145 13.77 -24.69 2.51
CA VAL A 145 12.32 -24.81 2.36
C VAL A 145 11.71 -24.78 3.75
N LYS A 146 10.94 -23.73 4.02
CA LYS A 146 10.37 -23.45 5.34
C LYS A 146 8.84 -23.39 5.25
N PRO A 147 8.12 -24.36 5.83
CA PRO A 147 6.69 -24.25 6.06
C PRO A 147 6.38 -23.09 7.01
N MET A 148 5.42 -22.24 6.64
CA MET A 148 4.93 -21.16 7.51
C MET A 148 3.53 -20.71 7.09
N ILE A 149 2.87 -19.93 7.93
CA ILE A 149 1.72 -19.15 7.51
C ILE A 149 2.23 -17.80 7.03
N SER A 150 1.89 -17.42 5.80
CA SER A 150 2.32 -16.14 5.23
C SER A 150 1.62 -15.00 5.95
N SER A 151 2.39 -14.03 6.45
CA SER A 151 1.82 -12.80 7.02
C SER A 151 1.22 -11.86 5.97
N GLU A 152 1.47 -12.12 4.67
CA GLU A 152 0.92 -11.28 3.60
C GLU A 152 -0.47 -11.74 3.13
N VAL A 153 -0.77 -13.04 3.24
CA VAL A 153 -2.02 -13.61 2.72
C VAL A 153 -2.80 -14.45 3.74
N ASN A 154 -2.24 -14.67 4.93
CA ASN A 154 -2.80 -15.52 5.98
C ASN A 154 -3.15 -16.93 5.48
N GLU A 155 -2.28 -17.51 4.66
CA GLU A 155 -2.41 -18.86 4.11
C GLU A 155 -1.16 -19.69 4.44
N PHE A 156 -1.31 -21.01 4.49
CA PHE A 156 -0.17 -21.91 4.60
C PHE A 156 0.66 -21.89 3.31
N VAL A 157 1.96 -21.62 3.45
CA VAL A 157 2.92 -21.55 2.35
C VAL A 157 4.20 -22.32 2.65
N LEU A 158 4.89 -22.71 1.59
CA LEU A 158 6.29 -23.09 1.63
C LEU A 158 7.13 -21.87 1.21
N ASP A 159 7.83 -21.27 2.16
CA ASP A 159 8.82 -20.22 1.87
C ASP A 159 10.12 -20.85 1.41
N ILE A 160 10.53 -20.51 0.20
CA ILE A 160 11.75 -21.00 -0.42
C ILE A 160 12.77 -19.88 -0.41
N LEU A 161 13.91 -20.13 0.23
CA LEU A 161 15.02 -19.19 0.28
C LEU A 161 16.26 -19.80 -0.36
N PHE A 162 16.62 -19.30 -1.55
CA PHE A 162 17.93 -19.55 -2.14
C PHE A 162 18.90 -18.40 -1.87
N LYS A 163 19.96 -18.68 -1.11
CA LYS A 163 21.05 -17.77 -0.82
C LYS A 163 22.30 -18.17 -1.60
N ALA A 164 22.57 -17.46 -2.69
CA ALA A 164 23.80 -17.59 -3.45
C ALA A 164 25.01 -17.07 -2.64
N PRO A 165 26.22 -17.62 -2.84
CA PRO A 165 27.42 -17.11 -2.20
C PRO A 165 27.72 -15.69 -2.69
N THR A 166 28.02 -14.78 -1.75
CA THR A 166 28.39 -13.41 -2.10
C THR A 166 29.71 -13.44 -2.89
N PRO A 167 29.75 -12.94 -4.14
CA PRO A 167 31.00 -12.92 -4.90
C PRO A 167 32.03 -12.04 -4.17
N LYS A 168 33.26 -12.55 -3.99
CA LYS A 168 34.35 -11.75 -3.42
C LYS A 168 34.63 -10.56 -4.34
N LEU A 169 34.37 -9.35 -3.86
CA LEU A 169 34.71 -8.13 -4.59
C LEU A 169 36.24 -8.00 -4.70
N ASN A 170 36.75 -7.77 -5.92
CA ASN A 170 38.16 -7.47 -6.16
C ASN A 170 38.62 -6.29 -5.26
N PRO A 171 39.79 -6.36 -4.59
CA PRO A 171 40.33 -5.28 -3.76
C PRO A 171 40.33 -3.90 -4.43
N LEU A 172 40.58 -3.85 -5.75
CA LEU A 172 40.52 -2.61 -6.52
C LEU A 172 39.09 -2.04 -6.59
N LYS A 173 38.09 -2.91 -6.82
CA LYS A 173 36.67 -2.51 -6.84
C LYS A 173 36.22 -2.00 -5.47
N GLN A 174 36.68 -2.62 -4.37
CA GLN A 174 36.41 -2.14 -3.01
C GLN A 174 37.03 -0.75 -2.77
N LYS A 175 38.29 -0.54 -3.19
CA LYS A 175 38.96 0.76 -3.05
C LYS A 175 38.24 1.86 -3.85
N ILE A 176 37.82 1.56 -5.08
CA ILE A 176 37.03 2.49 -5.91
C ILE A 176 35.67 2.79 -5.28
N ALA A 177 34.97 1.78 -4.75
CA ALA A 177 33.69 1.97 -4.06
C ALA A 177 33.85 2.89 -2.84
N ASN A 178 34.89 2.68 -2.03
CA ASN A 178 35.20 3.53 -0.88
C ASN A 178 35.54 4.97 -1.27
N LEU A 179 36.31 5.17 -2.35
CA LEU A 179 36.60 6.51 -2.89
C LEU A 179 35.31 7.20 -3.38
N LYS A 180 34.44 6.47 -4.07
CA LYS A 180 33.13 6.96 -4.54
C LYS A 180 32.24 7.37 -3.37
N LEU A 181 32.20 6.60 -2.28
CA LEU A 181 31.46 6.95 -1.06
C LEU A 181 31.99 8.24 -0.42
N LYS A 182 33.33 8.38 -0.31
CA LYS A 182 33.96 9.61 0.20
C LYS A 182 33.64 10.82 -0.67
N TYR A 183 33.75 10.70 -1.99
CA TYR A 183 33.39 11.76 -2.94
C TYR A 183 31.91 12.14 -2.83
N ASN A 184 30.99 11.17 -2.77
CA ASN A 184 29.56 11.42 -2.64
C ASN A 184 29.23 12.18 -1.35
N ARG A 185 29.87 11.84 -0.23
CA ARG A 185 29.72 12.54 1.05
C ARG A 185 30.23 13.97 0.98
N TYR A 186 31.42 14.17 0.40
CA TYR A 186 31.98 15.51 0.19
C TYR A 186 31.10 16.37 -0.72
N SER A 187 30.68 15.82 -1.86
CA SER A 187 29.77 16.48 -2.80
C SER A 187 28.42 16.84 -2.17
N TYR A 188 27.87 15.98 -1.31
CA TYR A 188 26.67 16.29 -0.54
C TYR A 188 26.88 17.49 0.40
N ASN A 189 27.96 17.49 1.18
CA ASN A 189 28.27 18.58 2.11
C ASN A 189 28.45 19.93 1.39
N VAL A 190 29.19 19.94 0.28
CA VAL A 190 29.38 21.17 -0.54
C VAL A 190 28.04 21.68 -1.08
N ARG A 191 27.20 20.79 -1.63
CA ARG A 191 25.88 21.19 -2.14
C ARG A 191 24.98 21.74 -1.04
N ASN A 192 24.97 21.11 0.13
CA ASN A 192 24.19 21.58 1.28
C ASN A 192 24.69 22.94 1.78
N PHE A 193 26.01 23.14 1.83
CA PHE A 193 26.61 24.43 2.17
C PHE A 193 26.20 25.53 1.19
N VAL A 194 26.31 25.29 -0.12
CA VAL A 194 25.90 26.26 -1.16
C VAL A 194 24.40 26.58 -1.04
N PHE A 195 23.56 25.56 -0.85
CA PHE A 195 22.13 25.74 -0.63
C PHE A 195 21.83 26.66 0.57
N GLN A 196 22.42 26.35 1.73
CA GLN A 196 22.26 27.14 2.96
C GLN A 196 22.81 28.56 2.80
N MET A 197 23.92 28.75 2.10
CA MET A 197 24.52 30.07 1.86
C MET A 197 23.60 30.94 1.01
N ILE A 198 23.06 30.43 -0.09
CA ILE A 198 22.13 31.18 -0.95
C ILE A 198 20.83 31.50 -0.19
N PHE A 199 20.28 30.52 0.52
CA PHE A 199 19.07 30.70 1.32
C PHE A 199 19.26 31.78 2.39
N ASN A 200 20.32 31.69 3.20
CA ASN A 200 20.56 32.63 4.29
C ASN A 200 20.86 34.04 3.78
N THR A 201 21.63 34.16 2.70
CA THR A 201 21.89 35.44 2.03
C THR A 201 20.57 36.06 1.55
N THR A 202 19.75 35.30 0.82
CA THR A 202 18.48 35.82 0.28
C THR A 202 17.49 36.19 1.39
N LYS A 203 17.38 35.34 2.42
CA LYS A 203 16.58 35.60 3.62
C LYS A 203 16.99 36.88 4.34
N PHE A 204 18.30 37.16 4.42
CA PHE A 204 18.83 38.37 5.05
C PHE A 204 18.44 39.65 4.28
N PHE A 205 18.34 39.60 2.95
CA PHE A 205 17.90 40.74 2.14
C PHE A 205 16.38 40.91 2.09
N HIS A 206 15.60 39.90 2.50
CA HIS A 206 14.13 39.90 2.46
C HIS A 206 13.54 39.71 3.87
N LEU A 207 13.96 40.55 4.82
CA LEU A 207 13.51 40.47 6.22
C LEU A 207 12.04 40.90 6.40
N LYS A 208 11.57 41.84 5.58
CA LYS A 208 10.17 42.31 5.59
C LYS A 208 9.30 41.41 4.72
N LYS A 209 8.04 41.24 5.11
CA LYS A 209 7.05 40.48 4.34
C LYS A 209 6.84 41.18 2.98
N GLY A 210 7.14 40.48 1.90
CA GLY A 210 6.91 40.93 0.55
C GLY A 210 5.58 40.42 0.01
N ASN A 211 5.56 40.08 -1.27
CA ASN A 211 4.41 39.53 -1.97
C ASN A 211 4.76 38.25 -2.76
N THR A 212 5.71 37.45 -2.28
CA THR A 212 6.17 36.26 -3.03
C THR A 212 5.53 34.98 -2.49
N VAL A 213 4.92 34.19 -3.38
CA VAL A 213 4.33 32.88 -3.07
C VAL A 213 5.13 31.79 -3.80
N LEU A 214 5.48 30.71 -3.12
CA LEU A 214 6.20 29.57 -3.69
C LEU A 214 5.43 28.27 -3.46
N PHE A 215 5.05 27.60 -4.55
CA PHE A 215 4.62 26.21 -4.54
C PHE A 215 5.82 25.30 -4.80
N THR A 216 6.06 24.33 -3.92
CA THR A 216 7.18 23.41 -4.11
C THR A 216 6.89 22.02 -3.56
N SER A 217 7.34 21.00 -4.32
CA SER A 217 7.24 19.59 -3.95
C SER A 217 8.49 18.84 -4.37
N ASP A 218 8.84 17.82 -3.59
CA ASP A 218 9.86 16.82 -3.91
C ASP A 218 9.23 15.43 -4.17
N SER A 219 7.90 15.33 -4.28
CA SER A 219 7.16 14.11 -4.62
C SER A 219 6.21 14.26 -5.82
N ARG A 220 6.18 15.44 -6.44
CA ARG A 220 5.29 15.79 -7.55
C ARG A 220 6.05 16.57 -8.63
N ALA A 221 5.79 16.25 -9.90
CA ALA A 221 6.50 16.85 -11.04
C ALA A 221 5.91 18.19 -11.49
N GLU A 222 4.62 18.42 -11.22
CA GLU A 222 3.82 19.51 -11.81
C GLU A 222 2.81 20.05 -10.79
N MET A 223 2.16 21.18 -11.12
CA MET A 223 1.08 21.77 -10.33
C MET A 223 -0.18 20.92 -10.46
N SER A 224 -0.41 19.99 -9.53
CA SER A 224 -1.57 19.08 -9.51
C SER A 224 -2.02 18.77 -8.08
N GLY A 225 -3.16 18.12 -7.91
CA GLY A 225 -3.74 17.82 -6.60
C GLY A 225 -4.08 19.11 -5.84
N ASN A 226 -3.90 19.13 -4.51
CA ASN A 226 -4.28 20.28 -3.68
C ASN A 226 -3.67 21.61 -4.14
N PHE A 227 -2.45 21.60 -4.68
CA PHE A 227 -1.82 22.82 -5.18
C PHE A 227 -2.55 23.45 -6.36
N GLU A 228 -3.04 22.64 -7.29
CA GLU A 228 -3.73 23.15 -8.47
C GLU A 228 -5.03 23.84 -8.08
N TYR A 229 -5.79 23.24 -7.17
CA TYR A 229 -7.04 23.80 -6.67
C TYR A 229 -6.82 25.11 -5.90
N VAL A 230 -5.80 25.15 -5.03
CA VAL A 230 -5.40 26.39 -4.34
C VAL A 230 -4.94 27.45 -5.35
N TYR A 231 -4.13 27.07 -6.34
CA TYR A 231 -3.65 28.00 -7.36
C TYR A 231 -4.79 28.57 -8.22
N LYS A 232 -5.70 27.72 -8.72
CA LYS A 232 -6.89 28.15 -9.47
C LYS A 232 -7.76 29.09 -8.65
N GLU A 233 -7.95 28.81 -7.37
CA GLU A 233 -8.71 29.67 -6.47
C GLU A 233 -8.01 31.02 -6.24
N MET A 234 -6.68 31.03 -6.12
CA MET A 234 -5.92 32.28 -6.06
C MET A 234 -6.11 33.14 -7.32
N LEU A 235 -6.11 32.52 -8.51
CA LEU A 235 -6.38 33.21 -9.77
C LEU A 235 -7.82 33.74 -9.83
N ARG A 236 -8.81 32.94 -9.40
CA ARG A 236 -10.21 33.34 -9.35
C ARG A 236 -10.42 34.59 -8.48
N GLN A 237 -9.63 34.74 -7.41
CA GLN A 237 -9.63 35.90 -6.51
C GLN A 237 -8.68 37.03 -6.93
N ASN A 238 -8.09 36.98 -8.15
CA ASN A 238 -7.13 37.94 -8.69
C ASN A 238 -5.90 38.18 -7.79
N LEU A 239 -5.43 37.14 -7.10
CA LEU A 239 -4.27 37.24 -6.21
C LEU A 239 -2.94 37.25 -6.96
N ASP A 240 -2.89 36.80 -8.22
CA ASP A 240 -1.74 36.93 -9.11
C ASP A 240 -1.42 38.39 -9.47
N GLY A 241 -2.41 39.29 -9.43
CA GLY A 241 -2.18 40.74 -9.51
C GLY A 241 -1.52 41.34 -8.25
N LYS A 242 -1.63 40.66 -7.10
CA LYS A 242 -1.09 41.11 -5.80
C LYS A 242 0.22 40.40 -5.45
N TYR A 243 0.36 39.14 -5.84
CA TYR A 243 1.44 38.25 -5.44
C TYR A 243 2.22 37.70 -6.65
N ASN A 244 3.55 37.67 -6.50
CA ASN A 244 4.44 36.99 -7.42
C ASN A 244 4.45 35.49 -7.11
N ILE A 245 3.70 34.70 -7.89
CA ILE A 245 3.55 33.26 -7.70
C ILE A 245 4.63 32.49 -8.47
N HIS A 246 5.36 31.62 -7.78
CA HIS A 246 6.37 30.75 -8.37
C HIS A 246 6.08 29.28 -8.04
N ALA A 247 6.48 28.40 -8.95
CA ALA A 247 6.36 26.96 -8.79
C ALA A 247 7.70 26.27 -9.08
N LEU A 248 8.13 25.36 -8.20
CA LEU A 248 9.35 24.55 -8.37
C LEU A 248 9.15 23.13 -7.85
N PHE A 249 9.07 22.20 -8.78
CA PHE A 249 8.68 20.82 -8.53
C PHE A 249 9.77 19.82 -8.85
N LYS A 250 9.61 18.61 -8.31
CA LYS A 250 10.51 17.48 -8.51
C LYS A 250 9.71 16.20 -8.30
N SER A 251 9.74 15.33 -9.31
CA SER A 251 8.86 14.15 -9.39
C SER A 251 8.99 13.12 -8.26
N ASN A 252 10.15 13.05 -7.61
CA ASN A 252 10.39 12.21 -6.42
C ASN A 252 11.68 12.63 -5.72
N ILE A 253 11.85 12.27 -4.45
CA ILE A 253 12.98 12.70 -3.59
C ILE A 253 14.34 12.32 -4.19
N SER A 254 14.42 11.27 -5.00
CA SER A 254 15.66 10.82 -5.64
C SER A 254 16.02 11.60 -6.91
N ALA A 255 15.04 12.27 -7.54
CA ALA A 255 15.26 13.04 -8.75
C ALA A 255 16.22 14.22 -8.51
N ARG A 256 16.98 14.58 -9.53
CA ARG A 256 17.92 15.72 -9.45
C ARG A 256 17.24 16.97 -10.00
N ARG A 257 17.29 18.07 -9.24
CA ARG A 257 16.97 19.40 -9.76
C ARG A 257 17.92 19.72 -10.93
N ASN A 258 17.39 20.37 -11.96
CA ASN A 258 18.20 20.88 -13.06
C ASN A 258 19.22 21.92 -12.54
N PHE A 259 20.18 22.30 -13.37
CA PHE A 259 21.27 23.17 -12.92
C PHE A 259 20.78 24.52 -12.38
N ILE A 260 19.81 25.15 -13.05
CA ILE A 260 19.26 26.46 -12.67
C ILE A 260 18.51 26.35 -11.34
N ASP A 261 17.69 25.32 -11.17
CA ASP A 261 16.86 25.12 -9.99
C ASP A 261 17.67 24.82 -8.72
N LYS A 262 18.92 24.36 -8.84
CA LYS A 262 19.83 24.23 -7.69
C LYS A 262 20.13 25.56 -7.02
N PHE A 263 20.10 26.66 -7.78
CA PHE A 263 20.33 28.01 -7.28
C PHE A 263 19.02 28.78 -7.10
N LYS A 264 18.08 28.63 -8.05
CA LYS A 264 16.78 29.28 -8.01
C LYS A 264 15.94 28.82 -6.81
N PHE A 265 15.99 27.54 -6.44
CA PHE A 265 15.23 27.01 -5.32
C PHE A 265 15.60 27.63 -3.96
N PRO A 266 16.87 27.58 -3.48
CA PRO A 266 17.23 28.24 -2.23
C PRO A 266 17.01 29.76 -2.25
N TYR A 267 17.18 30.40 -3.41
CA TYR A 267 16.88 31.83 -3.58
C TYR A 267 15.39 32.11 -3.35
N LEU A 268 14.50 31.42 -4.08
CA LEU A 268 13.06 31.59 -3.92
C LEU A 268 12.59 31.19 -2.52
N LEU A 269 13.16 30.13 -1.94
CA LEU A 269 12.84 29.69 -0.58
C LEU A 269 13.25 30.73 0.47
N GLY A 270 14.36 31.45 0.27
CA GLY A 270 14.78 32.55 1.13
C GLY A 270 13.96 33.82 0.93
N LYS A 271 13.38 34.02 -0.27
CA LYS A 271 12.59 35.21 -0.64
C LYS A 271 11.11 35.08 -0.29
N ALA A 272 10.49 33.93 -0.59
CA ALA A 272 9.06 33.69 -0.49
C ALA A 272 8.50 33.98 0.91
N ASP A 273 7.32 34.58 0.97
CA ASP A 273 6.58 34.88 2.20
C ASP A 273 5.62 33.75 2.55
N TYR A 274 5.01 33.14 1.54
CA TYR A 274 4.14 31.99 1.65
C TYR A 274 4.73 30.82 0.86
N ILE A 275 4.96 29.69 1.51
CA ILE A 275 5.59 28.51 0.92
C ILE A 275 4.63 27.34 1.07
N PHE A 276 4.03 26.89 -0.02
CA PHE A 276 3.14 25.73 -0.07
C PHE A 276 3.94 24.46 -0.32
N VAL A 277 3.70 23.44 0.51
CA VAL A 277 4.24 22.08 0.41
C VAL A 277 3.10 21.06 0.53
N ASP A 278 3.22 19.90 -0.12
CA ASP A 278 2.19 18.84 -0.15
C ASP A 278 2.66 17.50 0.44
N ASP A 279 3.95 17.38 0.77
CA ASP A 279 4.56 16.13 1.25
C ASP A 279 5.89 16.39 1.98
N PHE A 280 6.61 15.31 2.30
CA PHE A 280 7.96 15.33 2.85
C PHE A 280 8.96 16.03 1.92
N HIS A 281 9.52 17.15 2.40
CA HIS A 281 10.47 17.98 1.64
C HIS A 281 11.81 18.15 2.37
N PRO A 282 12.82 17.28 2.12
CA PRO A 282 14.03 17.18 2.93
C PRO A 282 14.82 18.48 3.09
N LEU A 283 14.88 19.31 2.03
CA LEU A 283 15.70 20.52 2.02
C LEU A 283 15.13 21.64 2.89
N LEU A 284 13.83 21.62 3.17
CA LEU A 284 13.22 22.60 4.07
C LEU A 284 13.70 22.38 5.51
N TYR A 285 14.01 21.15 5.91
CA TYR A 285 14.39 20.84 7.29
C TYR A 285 15.87 21.15 7.59
N THR A 286 16.67 21.49 6.57
CA THR A 286 18.09 21.82 6.74
C THR A 286 18.36 23.31 6.98
N VAL A 287 17.32 24.14 7.01
CA VAL A 287 17.40 25.60 7.14
C VAL A 287 16.43 26.15 8.19
N LYS A 288 16.71 27.36 8.67
CA LYS A 288 15.85 28.10 9.62
C LYS A 288 15.16 29.26 8.92
N PHE A 289 13.83 29.23 8.89
CA PHE A 289 12.98 30.25 8.28
C PHE A 289 12.83 31.48 9.18
N ARG A 290 12.46 32.63 8.58
CA ARG A 290 12.13 33.85 9.33
C ARG A 290 10.72 33.75 9.93
N LYS A 291 10.45 34.46 11.02
CA LYS A 291 9.11 34.45 11.67
C LYS A 291 7.99 34.97 10.77
N SER A 292 8.32 35.78 9.76
CA SER A 292 7.35 36.31 8.78
C SER A 292 7.06 35.37 7.61
N GLN A 293 7.79 34.25 7.48
CA GLN A 293 7.49 33.22 6.50
C GLN A 293 6.44 32.27 7.02
N GLU A 294 5.45 31.99 6.18
CA GLU A 294 4.45 30.95 6.41
C GLU A 294 4.80 29.73 5.55
N ILE A 295 5.10 28.61 6.21
CA ILE A 295 5.29 27.30 5.56
C ILE A 295 4.00 26.52 5.75
N ILE A 296 3.27 26.36 4.64
CA ILE A 296 1.91 25.87 4.59
C ILE A 296 1.92 24.46 4.03
N GLN A 297 1.59 23.48 4.88
CA GLN A 297 1.44 22.09 4.49
C GLN A 297 -0.03 21.83 4.11
N VAL A 298 -0.28 21.50 2.84
CA VAL A 298 -1.63 21.12 2.35
C VAL A 298 -1.82 19.61 2.28
N TRP A 299 -0.74 18.85 2.47
CA TRP A 299 -0.67 17.39 2.43
C TRP A 299 -1.28 16.79 1.15
N HIS A 300 -1.36 15.46 1.08
CA HIS A 300 -1.91 14.74 -0.07
C HIS A 300 -3.09 13.82 0.29
N ALA A 301 -3.16 13.33 1.53
CA ALA A 301 -4.23 12.46 2.01
C ALA A 301 -5.45 13.26 2.47
N VAL A 302 -6.64 12.67 2.31
CA VAL A 302 -7.84 13.09 3.04
C VAL A 302 -7.86 12.33 4.37
N GLY A 303 -8.12 13.03 5.46
CA GLY A 303 -8.16 12.46 6.80
C GLY A 303 -6.82 11.88 7.29
N ALA A 304 -6.88 11.15 8.40
CA ALA A 304 -5.75 10.46 9.01
C ALA A 304 -5.99 8.93 9.02
N PHE A 305 -5.82 8.25 7.87
CA PHE A 305 -6.02 6.79 7.81
C PHE A 305 -4.90 6.02 8.52
N LYS A 306 -3.64 6.22 8.11
CA LYS A 306 -2.47 5.46 8.58
C LYS A 306 -1.53 6.35 9.36
N THR A 307 -0.87 5.78 10.37
CA THR A 307 0.17 6.48 11.14
C THR A 307 1.31 6.94 10.23
N VAL A 308 1.71 8.21 10.33
CA VAL A 308 2.79 8.84 9.54
C VAL A 308 3.68 9.73 10.43
N GLY A 309 4.83 10.14 9.92
CA GLY A 309 5.72 11.06 10.67
C GLY A 309 6.08 10.53 12.05
N TYR A 310 5.99 11.38 13.09
CA TYR A 310 6.31 11.00 14.47
C TYR A 310 5.34 10.02 15.12
N SER A 311 4.13 9.85 14.59
CA SER A 311 3.21 8.78 15.04
C SER A 311 3.77 7.38 14.77
N ARG A 312 4.83 7.28 13.96
CA ARG A 312 5.60 6.06 13.74
C ARG A 312 6.88 5.97 14.57
N ALA A 313 7.13 6.89 15.52
CA ALA A 313 8.32 6.84 16.34
C ALA A 313 8.41 5.50 17.10
N GLY A 314 9.58 4.86 17.07
CA GLY A 314 9.78 3.51 17.64
C GLY A 314 9.45 2.35 16.68
N LYS A 315 8.78 2.61 15.54
CA LYS A 315 8.51 1.61 14.51
C LYS A 315 9.56 1.61 13.41
N LYS A 316 9.67 0.49 12.69
CA LYS A 316 10.57 0.36 11.52
C LYS A 316 10.26 1.45 10.49
N GLY A 317 11.28 2.23 10.11
CA GLY A 317 11.17 3.32 9.14
C GLY A 317 10.60 4.63 9.70
N GLY A 318 10.21 4.68 10.98
CA GLY A 318 9.78 5.91 11.64
C GLY A 318 10.94 6.86 11.98
N PRO A 319 10.67 8.17 12.11
CA PRO A 319 11.68 9.13 12.54
C PRO A 319 12.04 8.92 14.02
N PHE A 320 13.26 9.28 14.39
CA PHE A 320 13.66 9.37 15.78
C PHE A 320 13.06 10.63 16.43
N PHE A 321 12.83 10.62 17.75
CA PHE A 321 12.10 11.69 18.46
C PHE A 321 12.75 13.09 18.34
N ASN A 322 14.07 13.15 18.11
CA ASN A 322 14.83 14.39 17.95
C ASN A 322 14.95 14.87 16.50
N SER A 323 14.32 14.18 15.55
CA SER A 323 14.27 14.60 14.15
C SER A 323 13.71 16.03 14.07
N VAL A 324 14.05 16.75 13.00
CA VAL A 324 13.50 18.09 12.70
C VAL A 324 12.50 18.06 11.55
N ASN A 325 12.26 16.88 10.98
CA ASN A 325 11.37 16.69 9.85
C ASN A 325 9.94 17.15 10.20
N HIS A 326 9.26 17.82 9.27
CA HIS A 326 7.89 18.35 9.42
C HIS A 326 7.68 19.46 10.48
N ARG A 327 8.62 19.67 11.41
CA ARG A 327 8.46 20.60 12.55
C ARG A 327 8.56 22.10 12.21
N ASN A 328 8.82 22.44 10.96
CA ASN A 328 8.95 23.83 10.51
C ASN A 328 7.66 24.38 9.92
N TYR A 329 6.59 23.59 9.81
CA TYR A 329 5.31 24.06 9.31
C TYR A 329 4.69 25.09 10.24
N THR A 330 4.31 26.23 9.68
CA THR A 330 3.58 27.26 10.41
C THR A 330 2.09 27.01 10.39
N LYS A 331 1.59 26.36 9.32
CA LYS A 331 0.20 25.95 9.15
C LYS A 331 0.15 24.59 8.48
N ALA A 332 -0.77 23.73 8.92
CA ALA A 332 -1.16 22.53 8.20
C ALA A 332 -2.68 22.54 8.00
N PHE A 333 -3.14 22.24 6.79
CA PHE A 333 -4.56 22.19 6.47
C PHE A 333 -5.05 20.74 6.46
N VAL A 334 -6.19 20.50 7.09
CA VAL A 334 -6.77 19.17 7.27
C VAL A 334 -8.27 19.17 6.91
N SER A 335 -8.84 17.97 6.81
CA SER A 335 -10.23 17.78 6.37
C SER A 335 -11.22 18.25 7.44
N SER A 336 -10.97 17.90 8.70
CA SER A 336 -11.86 18.18 9.84
C SER A 336 -11.11 18.35 11.15
N GLU A 337 -11.82 18.73 12.21
CA GLU A 337 -11.28 18.86 13.57
C GLU A 337 -10.71 17.54 14.10
N THR A 338 -11.24 16.39 13.69
CA THR A 338 -10.78 15.08 14.18
C THR A 338 -9.34 14.78 13.79
N ASP A 339 -8.87 15.38 12.69
CA ASP A 339 -7.51 15.20 12.18
C ASP A 339 -6.47 16.01 12.97
N ILE A 340 -6.88 17.04 13.72
CA ILE A 340 -5.99 17.97 14.42
C ILE A 340 -4.99 17.24 15.34
N PRO A 341 -5.41 16.39 16.29
CA PRO A 341 -4.47 15.70 17.18
C PRO A 341 -3.51 14.78 16.40
N PHE A 342 -4.03 14.04 15.41
CA PHE A 342 -3.22 13.12 14.61
C PHE A 342 -2.14 13.83 13.81
N TYR A 343 -2.48 14.93 13.14
CA TYR A 343 -1.51 15.71 12.37
C TYR A 343 -0.57 16.51 13.28
N GLY A 344 -1.01 16.91 14.48
CA GLY A 344 -0.18 17.55 15.50
C GLY A 344 0.93 16.63 15.97
N GLU A 345 0.57 15.38 16.28
CA GLU A 345 1.52 14.34 16.60
C GLU A 345 2.43 14.03 15.40
N ALA A 346 1.85 13.70 14.24
CA ALA A 346 2.59 13.27 13.05
C ALA A 346 3.66 14.25 12.59
N PHE A 347 3.35 15.55 12.60
CA PHE A 347 4.27 16.60 12.17
C PHE A 347 5.09 17.19 13.32
N GLY A 348 4.72 16.93 14.57
CA GLY A 348 5.34 17.52 15.75
C GLY A 348 5.16 19.03 15.80
N ILE A 349 3.95 19.52 15.45
CA ILE A 349 3.57 20.93 15.49
C ILE A 349 2.40 21.14 16.45
N LYS A 350 2.18 22.39 16.89
CA LYS A 350 1.08 22.71 17.80
C LYS A 350 -0.27 22.56 17.09
N GLU A 351 -1.26 22.01 17.77
CA GLU A 351 -2.63 21.83 17.25
C GLU A 351 -3.27 23.12 16.74
N GLN A 352 -3.02 24.25 17.40
CA GLN A 352 -3.47 25.58 16.96
C GLN A 352 -2.95 26.02 15.57
N ASN A 353 -1.91 25.36 15.06
CA ASN A 353 -1.37 25.59 13.71
C ASN A 353 -2.03 24.68 12.67
N ILE A 354 -2.96 23.82 13.08
CA ILE A 354 -3.67 22.88 12.21
C ILE A 354 -5.08 23.41 12.01
N ILE A 355 -5.46 23.58 10.74
CA ILE A 355 -6.63 24.36 10.37
C ILE A 355 -7.58 23.48 9.54
N PRO A 356 -8.77 23.17 10.05
CA PRO A 356 -9.74 22.33 9.36
C PRO A 356 -10.51 23.17 8.33
N THR A 357 -10.02 23.20 7.09
CA THR A 357 -10.68 23.89 5.97
C THR A 357 -11.35 22.94 4.99
N GLY A 358 -11.21 21.62 5.16
CA GLY A 358 -11.43 20.67 4.08
C GLY A 358 -10.18 20.52 3.20
N VAL A 359 -10.27 19.64 2.21
CA VAL A 359 -9.14 19.30 1.31
C VAL A 359 -9.40 19.88 -0.09
N PRO A 360 -8.58 20.82 -0.59
CA PRO A 360 -8.84 21.52 -1.86
C PRO A 360 -9.19 20.61 -3.06
N ARG A 361 -8.48 19.48 -3.23
CA ARG A 361 -8.72 18.56 -4.36
C ARG A 361 -10.06 17.83 -4.30
N THR A 362 -10.77 17.83 -3.16
CA THR A 362 -12.09 17.22 -3.04
C THR A 362 -13.21 18.17 -3.42
N ASP A 363 -12.91 19.45 -3.69
CA ASP A 363 -13.95 20.43 -4.06
C ASP A 363 -14.73 19.99 -5.30
N ILE A 364 -14.04 19.33 -6.24
CA ILE A 364 -14.62 18.79 -7.48
C ILE A 364 -15.65 17.67 -7.24
N LEU A 365 -15.59 16.97 -6.11
CA LEU A 365 -16.53 15.89 -5.78
C LEU A 365 -17.95 16.42 -5.49
N PHE A 366 -18.09 17.75 -5.33
CA PHE A 366 -19.36 18.44 -5.08
C PHE A 366 -19.81 19.28 -6.30
N ASP A 367 -19.17 19.12 -7.46
CA ASP A 367 -19.50 19.85 -8.69
C ASP A 367 -20.37 18.99 -9.62
N GLU A 368 -21.67 19.29 -9.66
CA GLU A 368 -22.65 18.57 -10.48
C GLU A 368 -22.36 18.66 -11.99
N ALA A 369 -21.81 19.79 -12.46
CA ALA A 369 -21.50 19.96 -13.88
C ALA A 369 -20.29 19.11 -14.27
N TYR A 370 -19.29 19.03 -13.39
CA TYR A 370 -18.16 18.12 -13.57
C TYR A 370 -18.59 16.66 -13.52
N GLU A 371 -19.45 16.27 -12.58
CA GLU A 371 -19.99 14.91 -12.48
C GLU A 371 -20.65 14.48 -13.79
N GLN A 372 -21.51 15.31 -14.37
CA GLN A 372 -22.18 15.01 -15.64
C GLN A 372 -21.18 14.86 -16.79
N GLN A 373 -20.19 15.75 -16.87
CA GLN A 373 -19.15 15.70 -17.89
C GLN A 373 -18.31 14.41 -17.78
N VAL A 374 -17.76 14.14 -16.60
CA VAL A 374 -16.87 13.00 -16.37
C VAL A 374 -17.60 11.68 -16.51
N THR A 375 -18.86 11.59 -16.07
CA THR A 375 -19.68 10.40 -16.29
C THR A 375 -19.80 10.07 -17.78
N ALA A 376 -20.10 11.06 -18.63
CA ALA A 376 -20.20 10.86 -20.07
C ALA A 376 -18.84 10.50 -20.73
N GLU A 377 -17.75 11.12 -20.27
CA GLU A 377 -16.39 10.79 -20.72
C GLU A 377 -16.01 9.34 -20.36
N MET A 378 -16.34 8.91 -19.13
CA MET A 378 -16.07 7.56 -18.64
C MET A 378 -16.91 6.50 -19.34
N GLU A 379 -18.19 6.77 -19.61
CA GLU A 379 -19.04 5.86 -20.42
C GLU A 379 -18.51 5.72 -21.85
N THR A 380 -17.95 6.79 -22.42
CA THR A 380 -17.34 6.77 -23.75
C THR A 380 -16.03 5.97 -23.74
N ALA A 381 -15.19 6.17 -22.72
CA ALA A 381 -13.91 5.49 -22.57
C ALA A 381 -14.06 4.00 -22.20
N LEU A 382 -15.10 3.68 -21.42
CA LEU A 382 -15.42 2.34 -20.94
C LEU A 382 -16.86 1.97 -21.30
N PRO A 383 -17.20 1.68 -22.57
CA PRO A 383 -18.58 1.35 -22.96
C PRO A 383 -19.21 0.18 -22.18
N ILE A 384 -18.38 -0.64 -21.52
CA ILE A 384 -18.81 -1.76 -20.67
C ILE A 384 -19.63 -1.32 -19.45
N ILE A 385 -19.44 -0.08 -18.94
CA ILE A 385 -20.10 0.42 -17.72
C ILE A 385 -21.51 0.94 -17.98
N LYS A 386 -21.86 1.22 -19.24
CA LYS A 386 -23.11 1.86 -19.60
C LYS A 386 -24.31 0.99 -19.20
N ASP A 387 -25.31 1.61 -18.55
CA ASP A 387 -26.55 0.97 -18.10
C ASP A 387 -26.32 -0.25 -17.17
N LYS A 388 -25.19 -0.29 -16.45
CA LYS A 388 -24.82 -1.37 -15.53
C LYS A 388 -24.41 -0.85 -14.17
N LYS A 389 -24.58 -1.69 -13.15
CA LYS A 389 -24.05 -1.44 -11.80
C LYS A 389 -22.51 -1.56 -11.83
N VAL A 390 -21.78 -0.53 -11.42
CA VAL A 390 -20.31 -0.47 -11.46
C VAL A 390 -19.73 -0.74 -10.07
N ILE A 391 -18.93 -1.80 -9.97
CA ILE A 391 -18.17 -2.12 -8.77
C ILE A 391 -16.72 -1.73 -8.99
N LEU A 392 -16.18 -0.85 -8.16
CA LEU A 392 -14.75 -0.55 -8.16
C LEU A 392 -14.04 -1.45 -7.15
N PHE A 393 -13.16 -2.33 -7.63
CA PHE A 393 -12.28 -3.13 -6.79
C PHE A 393 -10.89 -2.46 -6.72
N ALA A 394 -10.62 -1.74 -5.63
CA ALA A 394 -9.45 -0.90 -5.45
C ALA A 394 -8.68 -1.22 -4.14
N PRO A 395 -7.98 -2.36 -4.08
CA PRO A 395 -7.21 -2.76 -2.92
C PRO A 395 -5.85 -2.02 -2.83
N THR A 396 -5.22 -2.07 -1.66
CA THR A 396 -3.83 -1.61 -1.48
C THR A 396 -2.83 -2.67 -1.96
N PHE A 397 -1.57 -2.27 -2.18
CA PHE A 397 -0.51 -3.24 -2.49
C PHE A 397 0.02 -3.91 -1.22
N ARG A 398 0.52 -5.15 -1.35
CA ARG A 398 1.24 -5.90 -0.31
C ARG A 398 2.74 -5.87 -0.54
N GLY A 399 3.52 -6.11 0.52
CA GLY A 399 4.98 -6.00 0.52
C GLY A 399 5.54 -4.71 1.16
N ASN A 400 6.86 -4.66 1.26
CA ASN A 400 7.61 -3.65 2.04
C ASN A 400 7.86 -2.30 1.32
N GLY A 401 7.44 -2.17 0.06
CA GLY A 401 7.57 -0.93 -0.70
C GLY A 401 7.47 -1.14 -2.21
N HIS A 402 7.76 -0.09 -2.98
CA HIS A 402 7.58 -0.07 -4.44
C HIS A 402 8.31 -1.18 -5.23
N HIS A 403 9.41 -1.74 -4.69
CA HIS A 403 10.17 -2.80 -5.34
C HIS A 403 9.56 -4.19 -5.18
N THR A 404 8.78 -4.41 -4.12
CA THR A 404 8.18 -5.71 -3.78
C THR A 404 6.65 -5.63 -3.79
N ALA A 405 6.08 -4.55 -4.32
CA ALA A 405 4.66 -4.30 -4.32
C ALA A 405 3.95 -5.31 -5.23
N HIS A 406 2.96 -6.00 -4.69
CA HIS A 406 2.17 -7.01 -5.41
C HIS A 406 0.75 -7.10 -4.83
N TYR A 407 -0.11 -7.90 -5.45
CA TYR A 407 -1.44 -8.23 -4.91
C TYR A 407 -1.76 -9.73 -5.07
N PRO A 408 -2.29 -10.42 -4.05
CA PRO A 408 -2.59 -11.85 -4.12
C PRO A 408 -3.87 -12.15 -4.94
N PHE A 409 -3.80 -12.08 -6.27
CA PHE A 409 -4.98 -12.25 -7.14
C PHE A 409 -5.72 -13.59 -6.99
N PHE A 410 -5.07 -14.62 -6.44
CA PHE A 410 -5.73 -15.90 -6.13
C PHE A 410 -6.80 -15.78 -5.04
N LYS A 411 -6.82 -14.69 -4.27
CA LYS A 411 -7.90 -14.35 -3.32
C LYS A 411 -9.19 -13.92 -4.02
N ILE A 412 -9.18 -13.72 -5.34
CA ILE A 412 -10.35 -13.34 -6.13
C ILE A 412 -10.87 -14.56 -6.87
N ASP A 413 -12.11 -14.96 -6.57
CA ASP A 413 -12.80 -16.00 -7.33
C ASP A 413 -13.56 -15.36 -8.50
N PHE A 414 -12.88 -15.26 -9.65
CA PHE A 414 -13.44 -14.66 -10.87
C PHE A 414 -14.74 -15.33 -11.33
N ALA A 415 -14.89 -16.64 -11.14
CA ALA A 415 -16.06 -17.37 -11.59
C ALA A 415 -17.30 -16.96 -10.79
N ARG A 416 -17.18 -16.90 -9.45
CA ARG A 416 -18.28 -16.44 -8.59
C ARG A 416 -18.56 -14.96 -8.75
N PHE A 417 -17.52 -14.14 -8.92
CA PHE A 417 -17.73 -12.71 -9.15
C PHE A 417 -18.43 -12.44 -10.49
N ALA A 418 -18.09 -13.21 -11.54
CA ALA A 418 -18.71 -13.08 -12.85
C ALA A 418 -20.17 -13.55 -12.83
N ARG A 419 -20.47 -14.59 -12.03
CA ARG A 419 -21.84 -15.03 -11.77
C ARG A 419 -22.67 -13.90 -11.16
N TYR A 420 -22.16 -13.26 -10.11
CA TYR A 420 -22.80 -12.09 -9.49
C TYR A 420 -23.04 -10.98 -10.52
N CYS A 421 -22.02 -10.63 -11.31
CA CYS A 421 -22.14 -9.61 -12.36
C CYS A 421 -23.22 -9.91 -13.39
N ARG A 422 -23.31 -11.17 -13.83
CA ARG A 422 -24.33 -11.63 -14.76
C ARG A 422 -25.74 -11.54 -14.18
N GLU A 423 -25.91 -11.95 -12.92
CA GLU A 423 -27.21 -12.00 -12.24
C GLU A 423 -27.73 -10.62 -11.86
N ASN A 424 -26.83 -9.65 -11.63
CA ASN A 424 -27.15 -8.31 -11.15
C ASN A 424 -26.92 -7.19 -12.18
N ASN A 425 -26.66 -7.54 -13.45
CA ASN A 425 -26.31 -6.59 -14.52
C ASN A 425 -25.19 -5.62 -14.08
N ALA A 426 -24.10 -6.18 -13.55
CA ALA A 426 -22.98 -5.43 -12.99
C ALA A 426 -21.66 -5.68 -13.74
N VAL A 427 -20.68 -4.81 -13.50
CA VAL A 427 -19.29 -4.94 -13.97
C VAL A 427 -18.33 -4.58 -12.85
N VAL A 428 -17.12 -5.12 -12.91
CA VAL A 428 -16.05 -4.81 -11.95
C VAL A 428 -14.91 -4.11 -12.67
N LEU A 429 -14.57 -2.93 -12.16
CA LEU A 429 -13.37 -2.20 -12.53
C LEU A 429 -12.27 -2.49 -11.51
N PHE A 430 -11.17 -3.09 -11.95
CA PHE A 430 -10.01 -3.34 -11.11
C PHE A 430 -9.04 -2.18 -11.18
N LYS A 431 -8.82 -1.48 -10.05
CA LYS A 431 -7.85 -0.38 -9.95
C LYS A 431 -6.71 -0.77 -9.03
N MET A 432 -5.70 -1.45 -9.58
CA MET A 432 -4.49 -1.79 -8.84
C MET A 432 -3.58 -0.57 -8.71
N HIS A 433 -2.81 -0.52 -7.61
CA HIS A 433 -1.82 0.53 -7.42
C HIS A 433 -0.72 0.43 -8.50
N PRO A 434 -0.21 1.54 -9.07
CA PRO A 434 0.86 1.53 -10.09
C PRO A 434 2.20 0.88 -9.66
N PHE A 435 2.32 0.50 -8.39
CA PHE A 435 3.51 -0.17 -7.86
C PHE A 435 3.37 -1.69 -7.92
N VAL A 436 2.15 -2.21 -7.99
CA VAL A 436 1.86 -3.65 -8.12
C VAL A 436 2.58 -4.18 -9.35
N LYS A 437 3.50 -5.13 -9.15
CA LYS A 437 4.37 -5.67 -10.20
C LYS A 437 3.80 -6.89 -10.90
N ASN A 438 3.04 -7.71 -10.17
CA ASN A 438 2.37 -8.88 -10.75
C ASN A 438 1.12 -8.43 -11.51
N ARG A 439 0.81 -9.10 -12.62
CA ARG A 439 -0.27 -8.69 -13.51
C ARG A 439 -1.59 -9.34 -13.09
N LEU A 440 -2.65 -8.55 -13.13
CA LEU A 440 -4.01 -9.06 -13.12
C LEU A 440 -4.25 -9.84 -14.43
N ASN A 441 -4.65 -11.10 -14.33
CA ASN A 441 -4.96 -11.94 -15.47
C ASN A 441 -6.45 -12.30 -15.44
N ILE A 442 -7.26 -11.49 -16.14
CA ILE A 442 -8.70 -11.72 -16.27
C ILE A 442 -8.91 -12.90 -17.23
N PRO A 443 -9.58 -13.98 -16.83
CA PRO A 443 -9.89 -15.07 -17.74
C PRO A 443 -10.77 -14.60 -18.90
N ARG A 444 -10.44 -15.04 -20.12
CA ARG A 444 -11.10 -14.60 -21.36
C ARG A 444 -12.63 -14.76 -21.33
N GLU A 445 -13.12 -15.82 -20.68
CA GLU A 445 -14.55 -16.10 -20.50
C GLU A 445 -15.30 -15.05 -19.64
N TYR A 446 -14.58 -14.21 -18.91
CA TYR A 446 -15.14 -13.17 -18.03
C TYR A 446 -14.80 -11.73 -18.46
N GLU A 447 -14.16 -11.52 -19.62
CA GLU A 447 -13.79 -10.18 -20.13
C GLU A 447 -14.98 -9.22 -20.28
N GLN A 448 -16.20 -9.75 -20.46
CA GLN A 448 -17.44 -8.97 -20.55
C GLN A 448 -17.96 -8.41 -19.21
N TYR A 449 -17.38 -8.84 -18.08
CA TYR A 449 -17.75 -8.41 -16.74
C TYR A 449 -16.64 -7.63 -16.03
N PHE A 450 -15.38 -7.77 -16.47
CA PHE A 450 -14.21 -7.30 -15.74
C PHE A 450 -13.29 -6.47 -16.62
N VAL A 451 -12.84 -5.32 -16.11
CA VAL A 451 -11.88 -4.46 -16.79
C VAL A 451 -10.79 -4.03 -15.84
N ASP A 452 -9.54 -4.08 -16.30
CA ASP A 452 -8.40 -3.48 -15.60
C ASP A 452 -8.32 -1.99 -15.96
N VAL A 453 -8.56 -1.12 -14.97
CA VAL A 453 -8.47 0.34 -15.09
C VAL A 453 -7.24 0.90 -14.37
N SER A 454 -6.26 0.06 -14.03
CA SER A 454 -5.07 0.44 -13.26
C SER A 454 -4.27 1.57 -13.92
N ASP A 455 -4.27 1.64 -15.26
CA ASP A 455 -3.58 2.66 -16.06
C ASP A 455 -4.35 4.00 -16.15
N PHE A 456 -5.60 4.07 -15.69
CA PHE A 456 -6.29 5.35 -15.57
C PHE A 456 -5.58 6.22 -14.53
N ARG A 457 -5.24 7.45 -14.96
CA ARG A 457 -4.41 8.38 -14.20
C ARG A 457 -5.14 8.97 -13.00
N GLU A 458 -6.39 9.41 -13.19
CA GLU A 458 -7.18 10.08 -12.17
C GLU A 458 -8.19 9.10 -11.58
N VAL A 459 -7.93 8.64 -10.34
CA VAL A 459 -8.85 7.72 -9.64
C VAL A 459 -10.17 8.39 -9.28
N ASN A 460 -10.16 9.71 -9.04
CA ASN A 460 -11.34 10.47 -8.66
C ASN A 460 -12.44 10.40 -9.72
N ASP A 461 -12.08 10.38 -11.01
CA ASP A 461 -13.05 10.34 -12.10
C ASP A 461 -13.81 9.01 -12.13
N ILE A 462 -13.14 7.91 -11.77
CA ILE A 462 -13.77 6.59 -11.66
C ILE A 462 -14.78 6.56 -10.51
N LEU A 463 -14.57 7.34 -9.44
CA LEU A 463 -15.48 7.35 -8.29
C LEU A 463 -16.89 7.84 -8.66
N PHE A 464 -17.02 8.80 -9.58
CA PHE A 464 -18.31 9.32 -10.03
C PHE A 464 -19.19 8.24 -10.66
N VAL A 465 -18.58 7.33 -11.43
CA VAL A 465 -19.28 6.22 -12.08
C VAL A 465 -19.34 4.95 -11.24
N THR A 466 -18.87 4.97 -9.99
CA THR A 466 -18.82 3.78 -9.12
C THR A 466 -20.06 3.70 -8.23
N ASP A 467 -20.79 2.59 -8.27
CA ASP A 467 -21.94 2.33 -7.39
C ASP A 467 -21.54 1.66 -6.07
N ILE A 468 -20.56 0.75 -6.10
CA ILE A 468 -20.06 0.03 -4.93
C ILE A 468 -18.53 0.05 -4.94
N LEU A 469 -17.92 0.46 -3.83
CA LEU A 469 -16.47 0.37 -3.65
C LEU A 469 -16.12 -0.87 -2.82
N ILE A 470 -15.29 -1.74 -3.38
CA ILE A 470 -14.61 -2.81 -2.65
C ILE A 470 -13.15 -2.37 -2.47
N SER A 471 -12.75 -2.14 -1.22
CA SER A 471 -11.39 -1.75 -0.88
C SER A 471 -10.88 -2.53 0.34
N ASP A 472 -9.72 -2.16 0.84
CA ASP A 472 -9.17 -2.65 2.09
C ASP A 472 -8.68 -1.46 2.94
N TYR A 473 -7.39 -1.25 3.03
CA TYR A 473 -6.75 -0.25 3.84
C TYR A 473 -6.45 1.04 3.05
N SER A 474 -7.28 1.38 2.06
CA SER A 474 -7.05 2.54 1.20
C SER A 474 -7.63 3.80 1.80
N SER A 475 -6.92 4.93 1.70
CA SER A 475 -7.48 6.23 2.06
C SER A 475 -8.56 6.70 1.08
N LEU A 476 -8.71 6.06 -0.08
CA LEU A 476 -9.73 6.36 -1.10
C LEU A 476 -11.16 6.34 -0.54
N VAL A 477 -11.36 5.66 0.59
CA VAL A 477 -12.64 5.54 1.29
C VAL A 477 -13.16 6.90 1.75
N TYR A 478 -12.26 7.86 2.03
CA TYR A 478 -12.64 9.21 2.40
C TYR A 478 -13.28 9.94 1.23
N GLU A 479 -12.66 9.92 0.06
CA GLU A 479 -13.21 10.53 -1.15
C GLU A 479 -14.51 9.84 -1.57
N PHE A 480 -14.59 8.50 -1.49
CA PHE A 480 -15.78 7.78 -1.91
C PHE A 480 -16.98 7.98 -0.96
N ALA A 481 -16.73 8.19 0.34
CA ALA A 481 -17.79 8.47 1.31
C ALA A 481 -18.62 9.72 0.94
N VAL A 482 -18.06 10.67 0.19
CA VAL A 482 -18.78 11.87 -0.28
C VAL A 482 -20.01 11.50 -1.12
N PHE A 483 -19.93 10.42 -1.91
CA PHE A 483 -21.04 9.95 -2.74
C PHE A 483 -22.14 9.27 -1.93
N LYS A 484 -21.91 8.98 -0.63
CA LYS A 484 -22.83 8.26 0.25
C LYS A 484 -23.27 6.90 -0.31
N ARG A 485 -22.35 6.23 -1.00
CA ARG A 485 -22.58 4.94 -1.68
C ARG A 485 -21.98 3.76 -0.88
N PRO A 486 -22.49 2.53 -1.08
CA PRO A 486 -22.03 1.34 -0.36
C PRO A 486 -20.55 1.01 -0.49
N MET A 487 -19.95 0.53 0.60
CA MET A 487 -18.55 0.10 0.66
C MET A 487 -18.41 -1.29 1.31
N ILE A 488 -17.54 -2.13 0.76
CA ILE A 488 -17.10 -3.40 1.37
C ILE A 488 -15.58 -3.36 1.58
N PHE A 489 -15.14 -3.77 2.76
CA PHE A 489 -13.75 -3.83 3.18
C PHE A 489 -13.26 -5.28 3.16
N TYR A 490 -12.65 -5.69 2.05
CA TYR A 490 -12.09 -7.03 1.90
C TYR A 490 -10.71 -7.15 2.57
N ALA A 491 -10.72 -7.35 3.88
CA ALA A 491 -9.57 -7.27 4.78
C ALA A 491 -9.08 -8.66 5.24
N PHE A 492 -8.78 -9.55 4.29
CA PHE A 492 -8.33 -10.93 4.58
C PHE A 492 -7.01 -11.05 5.37
N ASP A 493 -6.25 -9.96 5.48
CA ASP A 493 -4.94 -9.85 6.14
C ASP A 493 -4.90 -8.75 7.23
N LEU A 494 -6.05 -8.41 7.84
CA LEU A 494 -6.21 -7.24 8.73
C LEU A 494 -5.19 -7.21 9.88
N GLU A 495 -5.10 -8.29 10.65
CA GLU A 495 -4.23 -8.36 11.84
C GLU A 495 -2.74 -8.13 11.49
N ASP A 496 -2.29 -8.69 10.35
CA ASP A 496 -0.92 -8.52 9.88
C ASP A 496 -0.68 -7.10 9.37
N TYR A 497 -1.69 -6.52 8.72
CA TYR A 497 -1.64 -5.14 8.26
C TYR A 497 -1.51 -4.15 9.42
N ILE A 498 -2.28 -4.33 10.49
CA ILE A 498 -2.22 -3.49 11.71
C ILE A 498 -0.82 -3.54 12.31
N THR A 499 -0.24 -4.74 12.42
CA THR A 499 1.11 -4.95 12.98
C THR A 499 2.19 -4.16 12.22
N SER A 500 2.06 -4.05 10.90
CA SER A 500 3.08 -3.42 10.04
C SER A 500 2.88 -1.92 9.80
N ARG A 501 1.63 -1.48 9.61
CA ARG A 501 1.33 -0.14 9.11
C ARG A 501 0.52 0.75 10.05
N ASP A 502 -0.15 0.18 11.05
CA ASP A 502 -0.94 0.80 12.13
C ASP A 502 -1.83 2.01 11.76
N PHE A 503 -3.04 2.01 12.28
CA PHE A 503 -4.05 3.03 12.02
C PHE A 503 -4.11 4.01 13.20
N TYR A 504 -4.62 5.23 12.96
CA TYR A 504 -4.85 6.17 14.05
C TYR A 504 -6.05 5.78 14.93
N GLU A 505 -6.96 4.99 14.37
CA GLU A 505 -8.17 4.52 15.03
C GLU A 505 -8.33 3.01 14.81
N PRO A 506 -9.01 2.29 15.72
CA PRO A 506 -9.27 0.87 15.53
C PRO A 506 -10.05 0.63 14.24
N TYR A 507 -9.46 -0.16 13.34
CA TYR A 507 -9.94 -0.34 11.96
C TYR A 507 -11.41 -0.75 11.89
N GLU A 508 -11.82 -1.70 12.73
CA GLU A 508 -13.19 -2.25 12.81
C GLU A 508 -14.26 -1.19 13.08
N THR A 509 -13.93 -0.20 13.89
CA THR A 509 -14.83 0.91 14.26
C THR A 509 -14.71 2.12 13.34
N PHE A 510 -13.66 2.14 12.52
CA PHE A 510 -13.26 3.32 11.77
C PHE A 510 -13.77 3.28 10.32
N VAL A 511 -13.85 2.11 9.69
CA VAL A 511 -14.24 2.03 8.28
C VAL A 511 -15.76 2.10 8.05
N PRO A 512 -16.24 2.84 7.04
CA PRO A 512 -17.67 3.05 6.77
C PRO A 512 -18.32 1.95 5.94
N GLY A 513 -18.26 0.70 6.36
CA GLY A 513 -18.94 -0.39 5.67
C GLY A 513 -18.59 -1.78 6.17
N LYS A 514 -19.15 -2.80 5.52
CA LYS A 514 -19.01 -4.20 5.91
C LYS A 514 -17.55 -4.66 5.80
N ILE A 515 -17.01 -5.25 6.86
CA ILE A 515 -15.69 -5.89 6.85
C ILE A 515 -15.87 -7.38 6.60
N VAL A 516 -15.13 -7.89 5.61
CA VAL A 516 -15.15 -9.30 5.21
C VAL A 516 -13.72 -9.83 5.08
N GLU A 517 -13.48 -11.03 5.59
CA GLU A 517 -12.14 -11.64 5.59
C GLU A 517 -11.98 -12.74 4.53
N SER A 518 -13.09 -13.21 3.96
CA SER A 518 -13.07 -14.21 2.91
C SER A 518 -13.82 -13.74 1.66
N PHE A 519 -13.45 -14.29 0.50
CA PHE A 519 -14.17 -14.00 -0.74
C PHE A 519 -15.61 -14.54 -0.70
N ASN A 520 -15.87 -15.56 0.13
CA ASN A 520 -17.23 -16.07 0.33
C ASN A 520 -18.10 -15.03 1.02
N ASP A 521 -17.58 -14.40 2.08
CA ASP A 521 -18.30 -13.36 2.83
C ASP A 521 -18.47 -12.10 1.99
N LEU A 522 -17.50 -11.79 1.12
CA LEU A 522 -17.63 -10.71 0.14
C LEU A 522 -18.81 -10.95 -0.80
N ILE A 523 -18.92 -12.15 -1.39
CA ILE A 523 -20.04 -12.47 -2.29
C ILE A 523 -21.36 -12.51 -1.53
N ALA A 524 -21.38 -13.03 -0.30
CA ALA A 524 -22.58 -13.02 0.54
C ALA A 524 -23.05 -11.58 0.84
N ALA A 525 -22.13 -10.68 1.20
CA ALA A 525 -22.45 -9.27 1.41
C ALA A 525 -22.99 -8.58 0.15
N LEU A 526 -22.51 -8.96 -1.03
CA LEU A 526 -23.04 -8.48 -2.31
C LEU A 526 -24.44 -9.04 -2.61
N ASP A 527 -24.65 -10.35 -2.40
CA ASP A 527 -25.93 -11.03 -2.68
C ASP A 527 -27.04 -10.59 -1.70
N ASP A 528 -26.70 -10.40 -0.42
CA ASP A 528 -27.63 -9.99 0.64
C ASP A 528 -27.78 -8.46 0.74
N GLU A 529 -27.00 -7.69 -0.04
CA GLU A 529 -26.86 -6.24 0.04
C GLU A 529 -26.52 -5.72 1.48
N ASP A 530 -25.82 -6.55 2.27
CA ASP A 530 -25.34 -6.22 3.62
C ASP A 530 -24.03 -5.43 3.55
N PHE A 531 -24.14 -4.13 3.26
CA PHE A 531 -23.00 -3.22 3.15
C PHE A 531 -22.74 -2.39 4.41
N GLU A 532 -23.66 -2.41 5.39
CA GLU A 532 -23.65 -1.52 6.56
C GLU A 532 -23.58 -0.02 6.18
N VAL A 533 -24.40 0.37 5.18
CA VAL A 533 -24.42 1.74 4.59
C VAL A 533 -24.71 2.82 5.63
N GLU A 534 -25.42 2.49 6.71
CA GLU A 534 -25.68 3.40 7.81
C GLU A 534 -24.41 3.92 8.50
N LYS A 535 -23.25 3.29 8.29
CA LYS A 535 -21.95 3.77 8.77
C LYS A 535 -21.36 4.92 7.93
N VAL A 536 -21.84 5.13 6.70
CA VAL A 536 -21.24 6.07 5.75
C VAL A 536 -21.46 7.53 6.15
N GLU A 537 -22.68 7.91 6.49
CA GLU A 537 -22.96 9.31 6.88
C GLU A 537 -22.24 9.72 8.18
N PRO A 538 -22.25 8.93 9.28
CA PRO A 538 -21.48 9.26 10.48
C PRO A 538 -19.98 9.40 10.20
N PHE A 539 -19.43 8.56 9.33
CA PHE A 539 -18.03 8.68 8.91
C PHE A 539 -17.77 9.96 8.12
N LEU A 540 -18.63 10.28 7.16
CA LEU A 540 -18.52 11.50 6.36
C LEU A 540 -18.59 12.75 7.25
N ASP A 541 -19.57 12.83 8.15
CA ASP A 541 -19.75 13.96 9.06
C ASP A 541 -18.59 14.11 10.05
N LYS A 542 -18.02 13.00 10.50
CA LYS A 542 -16.83 12.99 11.36
C LYS A 542 -15.61 13.53 10.64
N HIS A 543 -15.40 13.13 9.38
CA HIS A 543 -14.14 13.36 8.67
C HIS A 543 -14.16 14.52 7.67
N PHE A 544 -15.33 15.03 7.30
CA PHE A 544 -15.52 16.22 6.46
C PHE A 544 -16.29 17.27 7.23
N LYS A 545 -15.57 18.26 7.77
CA LYS A 545 -16.19 19.41 8.42
C LYS A 545 -17.14 20.16 7.50
N TYR A 546 -16.78 20.25 6.22
CA TYR A 546 -17.55 20.93 5.21
C TYR A 546 -17.73 20.02 3.99
N GLN A 547 -18.95 20.00 3.45
CA GLN A 547 -19.39 19.14 2.35
C GLN A 547 -20.04 20.00 1.25
N ASP A 548 -19.40 21.09 0.85
CA ASP A 548 -19.98 22.14 -0.02
C ASP A 548 -19.08 22.51 -1.23
N GLY A 549 -17.97 21.81 -1.43
CA GLY A 549 -17.02 22.10 -2.50
C GLY A 549 -16.19 23.38 -2.37
N ARG A 550 -16.02 23.96 -1.16
CA ARG A 550 -15.35 25.27 -0.98
C ARG A 550 -14.09 25.27 -0.12
N SER A 551 -13.37 24.14 -0.08
CA SER A 551 -12.14 23.98 0.71
C SER A 551 -11.02 24.89 0.24
N SER A 552 -10.85 25.01 -1.08
CA SER A 552 -9.87 25.90 -1.71
C SER A 552 -10.10 27.35 -1.31
N GLU A 553 -11.36 27.80 -1.36
CA GLU A 553 -11.75 29.17 -0.98
C GLU A 553 -11.42 29.46 0.49
N ARG A 554 -11.79 28.56 1.40
CA ARG A 554 -11.49 28.72 2.84
C ARG A 554 -10.01 28.76 3.12
N LEU A 555 -9.24 27.90 2.47
CA LEU A 555 -7.80 27.85 2.62
C LEU A 555 -7.16 29.16 2.13
N VAL A 556 -7.50 29.61 0.92
CA VAL A 556 -7.00 30.87 0.36
C VAL A 556 -7.40 32.05 1.25
N ARG A 557 -8.65 32.12 1.71
CA ARG A 557 -9.11 33.14 2.66
C ARG A 557 -8.32 33.12 3.96
N ASN A 558 -8.03 31.94 4.52
CA ASN A 558 -7.27 31.82 5.77
C ASN A 558 -5.83 32.32 5.63
N VAL A 559 -5.20 32.09 4.46
CA VAL A 559 -3.81 32.48 4.22
C VAL A 559 -3.68 33.96 3.83
N PHE A 560 -4.60 34.48 3.01
CA PHE A 560 -4.48 35.79 2.38
C PHE A 560 -5.47 36.85 2.88
N GLY A 561 -6.47 36.46 3.69
CA GLY A 561 -7.45 37.38 4.28
C GLY A 561 -8.46 37.95 3.29
N SER A 562 -8.84 37.17 2.27
CA SER A 562 -9.64 37.60 1.12
C SER A 562 -11.15 37.46 1.24
#